data_AF-D3VCG0-F1
#
_entry.id   AF-D3VCG0-F1
#
_cell.length_a   1.000
_cell.length_b   1.000
_cell.length_c   1.000
_cell.angle_alpha   90.00
_cell.angle_beta   90.00
_cell.angle_gamma   90.00
#
_symmetry.space_group_name_H-M   'P 1'
#
loop_
_entity.id
_entity.type
_entity.pdbx_description
1 polymer ?
#
loop_
_entity_poly.entity_id
_entity_poly.type
_entity_poly.pdbx_seq_one_letter_code
_entity_poly.pdbx_strand_id
1 'polypeptide(L)'
;MPWQPLKRCTYPGYKQRVKSGRCDEHQREARRQHDKQRGTRTQRGYSNQWGKYRLMYLKANPLCVICLKAKTYTPATIVDHIIPIDGDSDVLFWPDFNHQSVCHRCHNTKTFTQDPITKQKRQRGEYREQEAEATRRHDWMYQP
;
A
#
# COMPACT_ATOMS: atom_id res chain seq x y z
N MET A 1 -23.26 34.26 2.94
CA MET A 1 -23.46 32.80 2.89
C MET A 1 -24.52 32.42 3.89
N PRO A 2 -25.51 31.56 3.57
CA PRO A 2 -26.54 31.18 4.54
C PRO A 2 -25.89 30.42 5.72
N TRP A 3 -26.22 30.84 6.94
CA TRP A 3 -25.71 30.22 8.15
C TRP A 3 -26.40 28.87 8.36
N GLN A 4 -25.63 27.78 8.38
CA GLN A 4 -26.15 26.45 8.60
C GLN A 4 -26.11 26.10 10.10
N PRO A 5 -27.24 25.72 10.71
CA PRO A 5 -27.27 25.33 12.12
C PRO A 5 -26.46 24.04 12.35
N LEU A 6 -25.79 23.97 13.50
CA LEU A 6 -25.04 22.78 13.89
C LEU A 6 -25.99 21.58 14.08
N LYS A 7 -25.61 20.46 13.48
CA LYS A 7 -26.34 19.19 13.52
C LYS A 7 -25.88 18.36 14.71
N ARG A 8 -26.69 17.39 15.12
CA ARG A 8 -26.26 16.37 16.09
C ARG A 8 -25.17 15.50 15.48
N CYS A 9 -24.26 15.05 16.34
CA CYS A 9 -23.36 13.94 16.05
C CYS A 9 -24.17 12.73 15.56
N THR A 10 -23.69 12.07 14.51
CA THR A 10 -24.35 10.88 13.94
C THR A 10 -24.10 9.59 14.75
N TYR A 11 -23.33 9.64 15.83
CA TYR A 11 -23.15 8.49 16.72
C TYR A 11 -24.43 8.23 17.54
N PRO A 12 -24.93 6.98 17.62
CA PRO A 12 -26.18 6.66 18.30
C PRO A 12 -26.23 7.20 19.74
N GLY A 13 -27.33 7.88 20.08
CA GLY A 13 -27.56 8.42 21.43
C GLY A 13 -26.79 9.69 21.80
N TYR A 14 -25.83 10.13 21.00
CA TYR A 14 -24.97 11.27 21.37
C TYR A 14 -25.57 12.63 20.96
N LYS A 15 -25.47 13.64 21.85
CA LYS A 15 -26.18 14.93 21.69
C LYS A 15 -25.28 16.09 21.23
N GLN A 16 -23.97 15.89 21.13
CA GLN A 16 -23.02 16.96 20.76
C GLN A 16 -23.36 17.59 19.40
N ARG A 17 -23.25 18.91 19.32
CA ARG A 17 -23.45 19.69 18.10
C ARG A 17 -22.17 19.77 17.27
N VAL A 18 -22.26 19.48 15.98
CA VAL A 18 -21.16 19.45 15.01
C VAL A 18 -21.59 20.07 13.68
N LYS A 19 -20.62 20.48 12.86
CA LYS A 19 -20.90 21.00 11.50
C LYS A 19 -21.52 19.90 10.60
N SER A 20 -21.00 18.67 10.70
CA SER A 20 -21.50 17.49 10.00
C SER A 20 -20.89 16.20 10.59
N GLY A 21 -21.62 15.08 10.51
CA GLY A 21 -21.08 13.74 10.79
C GLY A 21 -20.86 13.43 12.27
N ARG A 22 -19.76 12.71 12.58
CA ARG A 22 -19.36 12.34 13.95
C ARG A 22 -18.56 13.47 14.60
N CYS A 23 -18.66 13.65 15.92
CA CYS A 23 -17.78 14.56 16.66
C CYS A 23 -16.34 14.03 16.72
N ASP A 24 -15.38 14.90 17.08
CA ASP A 24 -13.96 14.55 17.12
C ASP A 24 -13.65 13.32 17.99
N GLU A 25 -14.38 13.15 19.09
CA GLU A 25 -14.28 11.98 19.96
C GLU A 25 -14.64 10.68 19.22
N HIS A 26 -15.83 10.60 18.64
CA HIS A 26 -16.27 9.41 17.88
C HIS A 26 -15.51 9.23 16.56
N GLN A 27 -14.96 10.30 15.98
CA GLN A 27 -14.02 10.16 14.88
C GLN A 27 -12.70 9.54 15.32
N ARG A 28 -12.16 9.94 16.48
CA ARG A 28 -10.94 9.34 17.04
C ARG A 28 -11.16 7.89 17.43
N GLU A 29 -12.30 7.57 18.04
CA GLU A 29 -12.67 6.20 18.38
C GLU A 29 -12.79 5.33 17.14
N ALA A 30 -13.52 5.78 16.11
CA ALA A 30 -13.65 5.05 14.86
C ALA A 30 -12.29 4.83 14.17
N ARG A 31 -11.40 5.84 14.18
CA ARG A 31 -10.02 5.70 13.70
C ARG A 31 -9.24 4.67 14.52
N ARG A 32 -9.31 4.71 15.86
CA ARG A 32 -8.65 3.72 16.73
C ARG A 32 -9.15 2.30 16.48
N GLN A 33 -10.45 2.11 16.32
CA GLN A 33 -11.03 0.80 16.01
C GLN A 33 -10.53 0.29 14.64
N HIS A 34 -10.56 1.15 13.62
CA HIS A 34 -10.04 0.81 12.29
C HIS A 34 -8.53 0.51 12.31
N ASP A 35 -7.73 1.31 13.02
CA ASP A 35 -6.28 1.08 13.13
C ASP A 35 -5.96 -0.19 13.94
N LYS A 36 -6.77 -0.51 14.97
CA LYS A 36 -6.69 -1.79 15.69
C LYS A 36 -7.00 -2.97 14.78
N GLN A 37 -8.00 -2.86 13.91
CA GLN A 37 -8.32 -3.89 12.91
C GLN A 37 -7.22 -4.03 11.85
N ARG A 38 -6.60 -2.93 11.42
CA ARG A 38 -5.45 -2.98 10.50
C ARG A 38 -4.19 -3.57 11.13
N GLY A 39 -3.97 -3.39 12.43
CA GLY A 39 -2.71 -3.74 13.08
C GLY A 39 -1.57 -2.77 12.78
N THR A 40 -0.50 -2.88 13.56
CA THR A 40 0.69 -2.02 13.45
C THR A 40 1.44 -2.23 12.13
N ARG A 41 2.33 -1.28 11.77
CA ARG A 41 3.21 -1.40 10.60
C ARG A 41 3.97 -2.73 10.61
N THR A 42 4.50 -3.12 11.77
CA THR A 42 5.25 -4.36 11.97
C THR A 42 4.36 -5.60 11.91
N GLN A 43 3.15 -5.56 12.48
CA GLN A 43 2.18 -6.66 12.39
C GLN A 43 1.62 -6.88 10.98
N ARG A 44 1.62 -5.84 10.14
CA ARG A 44 1.28 -5.92 8.71
C ARG A 44 2.49 -6.25 7.83
N GLY A 45 3.61 -6.63 8.43
CA GLY A 45 4.76 -7.15 7.71
C GLY A 45 5.78 -6.14 7.18
N TYR A 46 5.58 -4.85 7.45
CA TYR A 46 6.55 -3.83 7.06
C TYR A 46 7.65 -3.75 8.12
N SER A 47 8.59 -4.69 8.06
CA SER A 47 9.74 -4.76 8.96
C SER A 47 10.68 -3.54 8.79
N ASN A 48 11.58 -3.32 9.74
CA ASN A 48 12.65 -2.33 9.58
C ASN A 48 13.56 -2.65 8.38
N GLN A 49 13.66 -3.93 8.01
CA GLN A 49 14.41 -4.40 6.85
C GLN A 49 13.80 -3.88 5.54
N TRP A 50 12.48 -3.93 5.38
CA TRP A 50 11.81 -3.32 4.22
C TRP A 50 12.07 -1.82 4.14
N GLY A 51 12.07 -1.12 5.27
CA GLY A 51 12.40 0.30 5.34
C GLY A 51 13.80 0.60 4.79
N LYS A 52 14.81 -0.18 5.18
CA LYS A 52 16.19 -0.07 4.68
C LYS A 52 16.26 -0.37 3.18
N TYR A 53 15.69 -1.50 2.76
CA TYR A 53 15.63 -1.92 1.36
C TYR A 53 14.99 -0.83 0.47
N ARG A 54 13.83 -0.31 0.89
CA ARG A 54 13.11 0.74 0.16
C ARG A 54 13.98 1.97 -0.10
N LEU A 55 14.74 2.42 0.90
CA LEU A 55 15.63 3.58 0.74
C LEU A 55 16.75 3.30 -0.26
N MET A 56 17.38 2.11 -0.18
CA MET A 56 18.41 1.70 -1.13
C MET A 56 17.85 1.58 -2.55
N TYR A 57 16.70 0.93 -2.71
CA TYR A 57 16.07 0.71 -4.01
C TYR A 57 15.67 2.03 -4.67
N LEU A 58 15.07 2.98 -3.94
CA LEU A 58 14.70 4.29 -4.49
C LEU A 58 15.92 5.16 -4.81
N LYS A 59 17.04 4.98 -4.11
CA LYS A 59 18.29 5.66 -4.45
C LYS A 59 18.86 5.15 -5.78
N ALA A 60 18.81 3.84 -6.01
CA ALA A 60 19.23 3.23 -7.27
C ALA A 60 18.24 3.48 -8.42
N ASN A 61 16.94 3.57 -8.10
CA ASN A 61 15.85 3.75 -9.06
C ASN A 61 15.08 5.05 -8.77
N PRO A 62 15.67 6.23 -9.02
CA PRO A 62 15.11 7.51 -8.58
C PRO A 62 13.89 7.98 -9.38
N LEU A 63 13.60 7.35 -10.52
CA LEU A 63 12.54 7.76 -11.43
C LEU A 63 11.40 6.75 -11.46
N CYS A 64 10.19 7.24 -11.68
CA CYS A 64 9.02 6.41 -11.89
C CYS A 64 9.11 5.69 -13.24
N VAL A 65 9.14 4.36 -13.23
CA VAL A 65 9.27 3.54 -14.45
C VAL A 65 8.10 3.74 -15.42
N ILE A 66 6.90 3.99 -14.90
CA ILE A 66 5.69 4.23 -15.71
C ILE A 66 5.79 5.59 -16.41
N CYS A 67 6.17 6.65 -15.68
CA CYS A 67 6.37 7.97 -16.27
C CYS A 67 7.53 7.98 -17.26
N LEU A 68 8.61 7.25 -16.97
CA LEU A 68 9.77 7.14 -17.86
C LEU A 68 9.41 6.50 -19.20
N LYS A 69 8.57 5.44 -19.20
CA LYS A 69 8.01 4.85 -20.43
C LYS A 69 7.22 5.87 -21.26
N ALA A 70 6.55 6.82 -20.59
CA ALA A 70 5.86 7.94 -21.22
C ALA A 70 6.77 9.17 -21.46
N LYS A 71 8.10 9.00 -21.44
CA LYS A 71 9.10 10.06 -21.63
C LYS A 71 8.96 11.24 -20.66
N THR A 72 8.42 10.99 -19.48
CA THR A 72 8.25 11.99 -18.41
C THR A 72 9.12 11.64 -17.20
N TYR A 73 9.94 12.58 -16.75
CA TYR A 73 10.86 12.37 -15.63
C TYR A 73 10.20 12.78 -14.31
N THR A 74 9.52 11.83 -13.68
CA THR A 74 8.93 12.04 -12.35
C THR A 74 9.72 11.26 -11.30
N PRO A 75 10.09 11.88 -10.15
CA PRO A 75 10.71 11.16 -9.06
C PRO A 75 9.84 10.00 -8.55
N ALA A 76 10.45 8.85 -8.32
CA ALA A 76 9.80 7.74 -7.64
C ALA A 76 9.79 7.98 -6.13
N THR A 77 8.64 7.70 -5.51
CA THR A 77 8.45 7.86 -4.06
C THR A 77 8.02 6.55 -3.40
N ILE A 78 7.69 5.54 -4.18
CA ILE A 78 7.13 4.27 -3.71
C ILE A 78 7.85 3.14 -4.44
N VAL A 79 8.18 2.09 -3.68
CA VAL A 79 8.54 0.79 -4.23
C VAL A 79 7.26 -0.04 -4.19
N ASP A 80 6.78 -0.41 -5.37
CA ASP A 80 5.51 -1.09 -5.57
C ASP A 80 5.74 -2.52 -6.05
N HIS A 81 4.86 -3.43 -5.63
CA HIS A 81 4.89 -4.83 -6.08
C HIS A 81 4.15 -4.96 -7.42
N ILE A 82 4.83 -5.45 -8.46
CA ILE A 82 4.26 -5.63 -9.80
C ILE A 82 3.10 -6.62 -9.76
N ILE A 83 3.32 -7.77 -9.14
CA ILE A 83 2.33 -8.77 -8.76
C ILE A 83 1.90 -8.44 -7.31
N PRO A 84 0.63 -8.05 -7.08
CA PRO A 84 0.15 -7.69 -5.76
C PRO A 84 0.32 -8.84 -4.75
N ILE A 85 0.80 -8.47 -3.56
CA ILE A 85 1.05 -9.36 -2.42
C ILE A 85 -0.05 -9.25 -1.35
N ASP A 86 -0.15 -10.26 -0.50
CA ASP A 86 -1.03 -10.26 0.68
C ASP A 86 -0.23 -10.26 1.99
N GLY A 87 0.63 -9.24 2.16
CA GLY A 87 1.51 -9.11 3.33
C GLY A 87 2.92 -9.63 3.10
N ASP A 88 3.73 -9.65 4.16
CA ASP A 88 5.17 -9.97 4.15
C ASP A 88 5.49 -11.46 4.10
N SER A 89 4.57 -12.29 4.58
CA SER A 89 4.66 -13.74 4.46
C SER A 89 4.42 -14.24 3.03
N ASP A 90 4.01 -13.37 2.12
CA ASP A 90 3.83 -13.70 0.71
C ASP A 90 5.18 -13.99 0.06
N VAL A 91 5.28 -15.11 -0.66
CA VAL A 91 6.51 -15.52 -1.36
C VAL A 91 6.99 -14.45 -2.34
N LEU A 92 6.07 -13.66 -2.90
CA LEU A 92 6.38 -12.57 -3.83
C LEU A 92 6.74 -11.25 -3.15
N PHE A 93 6.86 -11.20 -1.81
CA PHE A 93 7.19 -9.97 -1.10
C PHE A 93 8.61 -9.46 -1.39
N TRP A 94 9.59 -10.37 -1.33
CA TRP A 94 11.01 -10.06 -1.40
C TRP A 94 11.67 -10.13 -2.78
N PRO A 95 11.23 -10.95 -3.75
CA PRO A 95 11.90 -11.02 -5.04
C PRO A 95 11.99 -9.65 -5.72
N ASP A 96 13.22 -9.28 -6.10
CA ASP A 96 13.55 -8.01 -6.74
C ASP A 96 12.84 -7.81 -8.08
N PHE A 97 12.63 -8.90 -8.84
CA PHE A 97 11.87 -8.89 -10.08
C PHE A 97 10.42 -8.43 -9.87
N ASN A 98 9.90 -8.52 -8.65
CA ASN A 98 8.54 -8.10 -8.32
C ASN A 98 8.48 -6.64 -7.85
N HIS A 99 9.59 -5.90 -7.78
CA HIS A 99 9.58 -4.51 -7.34
C HIS A 99 9.73 -3.54 -8.52
N GLN A 100 9.04 -2.40 -8.43
CA GLN A 100 9.20 -1.28 -9.36
C GLN A 100 9.17 0.07 -8.64
N SER A 101 9.94 1.03 -9.13
CA SER A 101 9.94 2.40 -8.62
C SER A 101 8.83 3.22 -9.28
N VAL A 102 7.90 3.76 -8.49
CA VAL A 102 6.75 4.51 -8.99
C VAL A 102 6.49 5.79 -8.20
N CYS A 103 5.90 6.78 -8.85
CA CYS A 103 5.37 7.97 -8.18
C CYS A 103 3.98 7.68 -7.59
N HIS A 104 3.55 8.48 -6.61
CA HIS A 104 2.27 8.30 -5.94
C HIS A 104 1.06 8.26 -6.90
N ARG A 105 1.07 9.09 -7.96
CA ARG A 105 -0.02 9.11 -8.95
C ARG A 105 -0.14 7.78 -9.69
N CYS A 106 0.97 7.29 -10.24
CA CYS A 106 0.98 6.04 -11.01
C CYS A 106 0.70 4.82 -10.13
N HIS A 107 1.20 4.81 -8.88
CA HIS A 107 0.86 3.79 -7.90
C HIS A 107 -0.66 3.70 -7.69
N ASN A 108 -1.31 4.83 -7.38
CA ASN A 108 -2.75 4.84 -7.16
C ASN A 108 -3.53 4.37 -8.39
N THR A 109 -3.16 4.85 -9.59
CA THR A 109 -3.79 4.37 -10.83
C THR A 109 -3.64 2.85 -10.99
N LYS A 110 -2.46 2.29 -10.76
CA LYS A 110 -2.23 0.84 -10.81
C LYS A 110 -3.12 0.10 -9.80
N THR A 111 -3.18 0.55 -8.55
CA THR A 111 -4.00 -0.07 -7.50
C THR A 111 -5.48 -0.18 -7.88
N PHE A 112 -6.03 0.83 -8.54
CA PHE A 112 -7.46 0.80 -8.92
C PHE A 112 -7.72 0.10 -10.25
N THR A 113 -6.79 0.13 -11.20
CA THR A 113 -7.06 -0.32 -12.58
C THR A 113 -6.40 -1.65 -12.94
N GLN A 114 -5.19 -1.91 -12.43
CA GLN A 114 -4.39 -3.06 -12.83
C GLN A 114 -4.38 -4.14 -11.75
N ASP A 115 -4.23 -3.78 -10.47
CA ASP A 115 -4.14 -4.74 -9.38
C ASP A 115 -5.31 -5.73 -9.31
N PRO A 116 -6.59 -5.34 -9.53
CA PRO A 116 -7.69 -6.30 -9.54
C PRO A 116 -7.54 -7.37 -10.63
N ILE A 117 -7.09 -6.96 -11.82
CA ILE A 117 -6.86 -7.86 -12.95
C ILE A 117 -5.69 -8.78 -12.65
N THR A 118 -4.57 -8.24 -12.16
CA THR A 118 -3.38 -9.02 -11.79
C THR A 118 -3.68 -10.02 -10.68
N LYS A 119 -4.49 -9.64 -9.68
CA LYS A 119 -4.96 -10.56 -8.63
C LYS A 119 -5.79 -11.70 -9.22
N GLN A 120 -6.71 -11.42 -10.14
CA GLN A 120 -7.50 -12.45 -10.81
C GLN A 120 -6.62 -13.39 -11.66
N LYS A 121 -5.59 -12.87 -12.35
CA LYS A 121 -4.58 -13.67 -13.06
C LYS A 121 -3.80 -14.58 -12.12
N ARG A 122 -3.37 -14.05 -10.97
CA ARG A 122 -2.68 -14.82 -9.92
C ARG A 122 -3.55 -15.96 -9.39
N GLN A 123 -4.83 -15.70 -9.10
CA GLN A 123 -5.78 -16.73 -8.67
C GLN A 123 -5.97 -17.83 -9.71
N ARG A 124 -5.89 -17.50 -11.01
CA ARG A 124 -5.93 -18.48 -12.11
C ARG A 124 -4.62 -19.24 -12.30
N GLY A 125 -3.57 -18.91 -11.55
CA GLY A 125 -2.28 -19.59 -11.59
C GLY A 125 -1.33 -19.09 -12.68
N GLU A 126 -1.60 -17.93 -13.30
CA GLU A 126 -0.74 -17.37 -14.35
C GLU A 126 0.67 -16.98 -13.84
N TYR A 127 0.85 -16.88 -12.51
CA TYR A 127 2.12 -16.52 -11.88
C TYR A 127 2.81 -17.67 -11.11
N ARG A 128 2.37 -18.93 -11.32
CA ARG A 128 2.90 -20.09 -10.58
C ARG A 128 4.41 -20.27 -10.72
N GLU A 129 4.96 -19.96 -11.90
CA GLU A 129 6.40 -20.08 -12.13
C GLU A 129 7.18 -19.04 -11.33
N GLN A 130 6.70 -17.79 -11.31
CA GLN A 130 7.29 -16.71 -10.51
C GLN A 130 7.18 -17.00 -9.02
N GLU A 131 6.06 -17.56 -8.56
CA GLU A 131 5.89 -17.99 -7.17
C GLU A 131 6.84 -19.14 -6.80
N ALA A 132 7.04 -20.10 -7.71
CA ALA A 132 7.99 -21.19 -7.51
C ALA A 132 9.46 -20.71 -7.54
N GLU A 133 9.79 -19.76 -8.41
CA GLU A 133 11.11 -19.10 -8.41
C GLU A 133 11.34 -18.32 -7.12
N ALA A 134 10.36 -17.52 -6.70
CA ALA A 134 10.42 -16.74 -5.46
C ALA A 134 10.63 -17.61 -4.23
N THR A 135 9.95 -18.76 -4.17
CA THR A 135 10.10 -19.75 -3.09
C THR A 135 11.50 -20.38 -3.08
N ARG A 136 12.08 -20.64 -4.26
CA ARG A 136 13.44 -21.19 -4.39
C ARG A 136 14.53 -20.18 -4.01
N ARG A 137 14.25 -18.88 -4.17
CA ARG A 137 15.19 -17.77 -3.95
C ARG A 137 15.09 -17.14 -2.56
N HIS A 138 14.79 -17.89 -1.49
CA HIS A 138 14.81 -17.33 -0.13
C HIS A 138 16.20 -16.91 0.39
N ASP A 139 17.28 -17.14 -0.38
CA ASP A 139 18.67 -16.95 0.06
C ASP A 139 19.31 -15.59 -0.26
N TRP A 140 18.67 -14.74 -1.08
CA TRP A 140 19.30 -13.49 -1.56
C TRP A 140 19.50 -12.43 -0.46
N MET A 141 18.90 -12.60 0.71
CA MET A 141 19.03 -11.72 1.87
C MET A 141 20.07 -12.17 2.92
N TYR A 142 20.65 -13.36 2.75
CA TYR A 142 21.63 -13.93 3.68
C TYR A 142 23.04 -14.08 3.10
N GLN A 143 23.29 -13.60 1.88
CA GLN A 143 24.65 -13.59 1.35
C GLN A 143 25.44 -12.41 1.96
N PRO A 144 26.58 -12.68 2.65
CA PRO A 144 27.35 -11.71 3.42
C PRO A 144 28.04 -10.63 2.58
#